data_AF-A0A382EWZ3-F1
#
_entry.id   AF-A0A382EWZ3-F1
#
_cell.length_a   1.000
_cell.length_b   1.000
_cell.length_c   1.000
_cell.angle_alpha   90.00
_cell.angle_beta   90.00
_cell.angle_gamma   90.00
#
_symmetry.space_group_name_H-M   'P 1'
#
loop_
_entity.id
_entity.type
_entity.pdbx_description
1 polymer ?
#
loop_
_entity_poly.entity_id
_entity_poly.type
_entity_poly.pdbx_seq_one_letter_code
_entity_poly.pdbx_strand_id
1 'polypeptide(L)' 'MLKLTRKTEYALIALRHLRVMGVDTIVSTKDIAARYNIPQSLLAKVLQELSRQDFIEPIQGPKGGY' A
#
# COMPACT_ATOMS: atom_id res chain seq x y z
N MET A 1 3.62 -11.60 23.59
CA MET A 1 2.64 -11.47 22.49
C MET A 1 3.01 -10.23 21.68
N LEU A 2 3.26 -10.35 20.37
CA LEU A 2 3.62 -9.21 19.52
C LEU A 2 2.38 -8.32 19.33
N LYS A 3 2.46 -7.05 19.77
CA LYS A 3 1.43 -6.03 19.48
C LYS A 3 1.93 -5.17 18.34
N LEU A 4 1.31 -5.32 17.18
CA LEU A 4 1.56 -4.45 16.03
C LEU A 4 0.67 -3.22 16.11
N THR A 5 1.18 -2.09 15.63
CA THR A 5 0.34 -0.92 15.41
C THR A 5 -0.49 -1.11 14.15
N ARG A 6 -1.65 -0.45 14.04
CA ARG A 6 -2.44 -0.45 12.81
C ARG A 6 -1.63 -0.01 11.58
N LYS A 7 -0.71 0.95 11.77
CA LYS A 7 0.20 1.41 10.70
C LYS A 7 1.07 0.26 10.18
N THR A 8 1.64 -0.53 11.09
CA THR A 8 2.43 -1.71 10.75
C THR A 8 1.60 -2.79 10.09
N GLU A 9 0.39 -3.06 10.59
CA GLU A 9 -0.53 -4.03 9.97
C GLU A 9 -0.89 -3.62 8.53
N TYR A 10 -1.23 -2.34 8.31
CA TYR A 10 -1.54 -1.83 6.98
C TYR A 10 -0.33 -1.88 6.03
N ALA A 11 0.87 -1.63 6.53
CA ALA A 11 2.09 -1.75 5.74
C ALA A 11 2.30 -3.19 5.25
N LEU A 12 2.13 -4.18 6.15
CA LEU A 12 2.25 -5.59 5.81
C LEU A 12 1.19 -6.03 4.81
N ILE A 13 -0.07 -5.59 4.98
CA ILE A 13 -1.17 -5.86 4.05
C ILE A 13 -0.84 -5.29 2.66
N ALA A 14 -0.38 -4.03 2.59
CA ALA A 14 -0.03 -3.36 1.34
C ALA A 14 1.11 -4.09 0.60
N LEU A 15 2.21 -4.37 1.29
CA LEU A 15 3.37 -5.07 0.71
C LEU A 15 2.99 -6.46 0.19
N ARG A 16 2.20 -7.21 0.96
CA ARG A 16 1.68 -8.51 0.51
C ARG A 16 0.81 -8.37 -0.72
N HIS A 17 -0.08 -7.38 -0.74
CA HIS A 17 -0.99 -7.17 -1.87
C HIS A 17 -0.22 -6.86 -3.16
N LEU A 18 0.70 -5.89 -3.12
CA LEU A 18 1.52 -5.51 -4.27
C LEU A 18 2.35 -6.68 -4.79
N ARG A 19 2.94 -7.47 -3.89
CA ARG A 19 3.67 -8.69 -4.28
C ARG A 19 2.77 -9.72 -4.99
N VAL A 20 1.52 -9.87 -4.56
CA VAL A 20 0.57 -10.83 -5.16
C VAL A 20 0.04 -10.36 -6.52
N MET A 21 -0.10 -9.05 -6.74
CA MET A 21 -0.53 -8.50 -8.04
C MET A 21 0.56 -8.57 -9.11
N GLY A 22 1.84 -8.66 -8.70
CA GLY A 22 2.97 -8.81 -9.60
C GLY A 22 3.45 -7.48 -10.18
N VAL A 23 4.63 -7.49 -10.80
CA VAL A 23 5.35 -6.28 -11.23
C VAL A 23 4.72 -5.56 -12.43
N ASP A 24 3.85 -6.24 -13.19
CA ASP A 24 3.22 -5.68 -14.40
C ASP A 24 1.84 -5.07 -14.11
N THR A 25 1.40 -5.06 -12.86
CA THR A 25 0.08 -4.57 -12.46
C THR A 25 0.23 -3.29 -11.63
N ILE A 26 -0.35 -2.20 -12.12
CA ILE A 26 -0.47 -0.96 -11.35
C ILE A 26 -1.68 -1.09 -10.42
N VAL A 27 -1.47 -0.87 -9.12
CA VAL A 27 -2.53 -0.91 -8.13
C VAL A 27 -2.71 0.46 -7.48
N SER A 28 -3.93 0.98 -7.46
CA SER A 28 -4.20 2.25 -6.79
C SER A 28 -4.39 2.06 -5.28
N THR A 29 -4.06 3.09 -4.50
CA THR A 29 -4.38 3.14 -3.06
C THR A 29 -5.87 2.86 -2.80
N LYS A 30 -6.75 3.34 -3.68
CA LYS A 30 -8.20 3.18 -3.56
C LYS A 30 -8.59 1.70 -3.64
N ASP A 31 -7.98 0.94 -4.54
CA ASP A 31 -8.28 -0.48 -4.74
C ASP A 31 -7.86 -1.31 -3.52
N ILE A 32 -6.65 -1.04 -3.00
CA ILE A 32 -6.15 -1.72 -1.79
C ILE A 32 -7.02 -1.35 -0.59
N ALA A 33 -7.35 -0.08 -0.41
CA ALA A 33 -8.18 0.41 0.68
C ALA A 33 -9.57 -0.25 0.68
N ALA A 34 -10.22 -0.30 -0.49
CA ALA A 34 -11.53 -0.93 -0.64
C ALA A 34 -11.46 -2.45 -0.38
N ARG A 35 -10.44 -3.13 -0.92
CA ARG A 35 -10.29 -4.60 -0.78
C ARG A 35 -10.10 -5.04 0.67
N TYR A 36 -9.38 -4.27 1.47
CA TYR A 36 -9.05 -4.63 2.85
C TYR A 36 -9.83 -3.81 3.90
N ASN A 37 -10.81 -3.01 3.46
CA ASN A 37 -11.60 -2.12 4.32
C ASN A 37 -10.72 -1.21 5.21
N ILE A 38 -9.66 -0.64 4.63
CA ILE A 38 -8.73 0.26 5.30
C ILE A 38 -9.11 1.70 4.94
N PRO A 39 -9.14 2.66 5.90
CA PRO A 39 -9.32 4.06 5.56
C PRO A 39 -8.27 4.53 4.55
N GLN A 40 -8.70 4.96 3.36
CA GLN A 40 -7.81 5.29 2.25
C GLN A 40 -6.76 6.33 2.61
N SER A 41 -7.11 7.33 3.43
CA SER A 41 -6.17 8.37 3.89
C SER A 41 -5.06 7.83 4.79
N LEU A 42 -5.34 6.81 5.61
CA LEU A 42 -4.33 6.14 6.44
C LEU A 42 -3.42 5.27 5.57
N LEU A 43 -4.01 4.51 4.65
CA LEU A 43 -3.25 3.69 3.73
C LEU A 43 -2.34 4.52 2.84
N ALA A 44 -2.80 5.66 2.33
CA ALA A 44 -2.00 6.58 1.53
C ALA A 44 -0.74 7.04 2.28
N LYS A 45 -0.86 7.41 3.56
CA LYS A 45 0.29 7.79 4.39
C LYS A 45 1.27 6.62 4.59
N VAL A 46 0.75 5.40 4.75
CA VAL A 46 1.58 4.19 4.87
C VAL A 46 2.34 3.93 3.58
N LEU A 47 1.67 3.95 2.43
CA LEU A 47 2.30 3.72 1.11
C LEU A 47 3.33 4.81 0.79
N GLN A 48 3.04 6.07 1.10
CA GLN A 48 4.02 7.17 0.97
C GLN A 48 5.27 6.91 1.81
N GLU A 49 5.12 6.42 3.03
CA GLU A 49 6.26 6.12 3.90
C GLU A 49 7.05 4.91 3.43
N LEU A 50 6.37 3.86 2.95
CA LEU A 50 7.03 2.71 2.31
C LEU A 50 7.81 3.14 1.07
N SER A 51 7.25 4.02 0.25
CA SER A 51 7.92 4.55 -0.93
C SER A 51 9.14 5.40 -0.58
N ARG A 52 9.05 6.26 0.45
CA ARG A 52 10.19 7.05 0.95
C ARG A 52 11.30 6.19 1.54
N GLN A 53 11.02 4.92 1.83
CA GLN A 53 11.98 3.97 2.37
C GLN A 53 12.36 2.90 1.32
N ASP A 54 12.06 3.16 0.04
CA ASP A 54 12.41 2.33 -1.11
C ASP A 54 11.84 0.89 -1.07
N PHE A 55 10.78 0.66 -0.28
CA PHE A 55 10.10 -0.64 -0.26
C PHE A 55 9.17 -0.85 -1.46
N ILE A 56 8.64 0.23 -2.02
CA ILE A 56 7.71 0.24 -3.16
C ILE A 56 7.98 1.45 -4.04
N GLU A 57 7.70 1.34 -5.34
CA GLU A 57 7.90 2.41 -6.31
C GLU A 57 6.56 3.08 -6.66
N PRO A 58 6.40 4.40 -6.46
CA PRO A 58 5.18 5.09 -6.83
C PRO A 58 5.16 5.38 -8.33
N ILE A 59 4.08 5.02 -9.01
CA ILE A 59 3.85 5.34 -10.42
C ILE A 59 3.00 6.61 -10.49
N GLN A 60 3.55 7.67 -11.08
CA GLN A 60 2.86 8.96 -11.20
C GLN A 60 1.87 9.00 -12.37
N GLY A 61 0.81 9.80 -12.22
CA GLY A 61 -0.15 10.11 -13.28
C GLY A 61 -1.60 9.73 -12.95
N PRO A 62 -2.57 10.05 -13.84
CA PRO A 62 -4.00 9.83 -13.60
C PRO A 62 -4.39 8.34 -13.44
N LYS A 63 -3.59 7.44 -14.01
CA LYS A 63 -3.70 5.98 -13.87
C LYS A 63 -2.53 5.40 -13.07
N GLY A 64 -1.86 6.24 -12.30
CA GLY A 64 -0.74 5.88 -11.43
C GLY A 64 -1.18 5.11 -10.19
N GLY A 65 -0.21 4.67 -9.41
CA GLY A 65 -0.42 3.76 -8.29
C GLY A 65 0.90 3.29 -7.71
N TYR A 66 0.95 2.02 -7.36
CA TYR A 66 2.13 1.30 -6.87
C TYR A 66 2.18 -0.10 -7.49
#